data_AF-A0A754P953-F1
#
_entry.id   AF-A0A754P953-F1
#
_cell.length_a   1.000
_cell.length_b   1.000
_cell.length_c   1.000
_cell.angle_alpha   90.00
_cell.angle_beta   90.00
_cell.angle_gamma   90.00
#
_symmetry.space_group_name_H-M   'P 1'
#
loop_
_entity.id
_entity.type
_entity.pdbx_description
1 polymer ?
#
loop_
_entity_poly.entity_id
_entity_poly.type
_entity_poly.pdbx_seq_one_letter_code
_entity_poly.pdbx_strand_id
1 'polypeptide(L)' 'ETLVIAEVTYSQDNNGTLTEIRVGPADAYLPEPFRPKAKKKASEEADF' A
#
# COMPACT_ATOMS: atom_id res chain seq x y z
N GLU A 1 7.32 -13.09 -7.94
CA GLU A 1 6.73 -12.46 -6.73
C GLU A 1 7.62 -11.28 -6.34
N THR A 2 7.06 -10.11 -6.06
CA THR A 2 7.81 -8.87 -5.79
C THR A 2 7.60 -8.42 -4.36
N LEU A 3 8.69 -8.18 -3.63
CA LEU A 3 8.69 -7.69 -2.26
C LEU A 3 9.02 -6.20 -2.24
N VAL A 4 8.37 -5.47 -1.34
CA VAL A 4 8.59 -4.03 -1.13
C VAL A 4 9.28 -3.83 0.22
N ILE A 5 10.22 -2.90 0.25
CA ILE A 5 10.89 -2.49 1.48
C ILE A 5 9.92 -1.65 2.30
N ALA A 6 9.55 -2.15 3.47
CA ALA A 6 8.64 -1.49 4.39
C ALA A 6 9.36 -0.55 5.36
N GLU A 7 10.45 -1.04 5.95
CA GLU A 7 11.24 -0.33 6.95
C GLU A 7 12.72 -0.62 6.74
N VAL A 8 13.54 0.41 6.91
CA VAL A 8 14.99 0.27 6.91
C VAL A 8 15.55 0.90 8.18
N THR A 9 16.27 0.10 8.95
CA THR A 9 17.03 0.55 10.11
C THR A 9 18.51 0.48 9.79
N TYR A 10 19.18 1.62 9.82
CA TYR A 10 20.63 1.70 9.73
C TYR A 10 21.21 1.82 11.14
N SER A 11 22.20 0.99 11.44
CA SER A 11 22.99 1.12 12.66
C SER A 11 24.47 1.10 12.30
N GLN A 12 25.26 1.84 13.05
CA GLN A 12 26.71 1.85 12.89
C GLN A 12 27.33 1.59 14.26
N ASP A 13 28.15 0.55 14.33
CA ASP A 13 28.90 0.20 15.53
C ASP A 13 30.40 0.07 15.22
N ASN A 14 31.20 -0.27 16.23
CA ASN A 14 32.63 -0.48 16.07
C ASN A 14 32.97 -1.70 15.18
N ASN A 15 31.99 -2.53 14.85
CA ASN A 15 32.11 -3.71 14.00
C ASN A 15 31.67 -3.42 12.55
N GLY A 16 31.20 -2.20 12.25
CA GLY A 16 30.89 -1.72 10.91
C GLY A 16 29.50 -1.10 10.79
N THR A 17 29.04 -0.94 9.55
CA THR A 17 27.68 -0.46 9.27
C THR A 17 26.76 -1.65 9.08
N LEU A 18 25.73 -1.74 9.91
CA LEU A 18 24.67 -2.72 9.81
C LEU A 18 23.41 -2.09 9.23
N THR A 19 22.66 -2.85 8.45
CA THR A 19 21.39 -2.41 7.88
C THR A 19 20.40 -3.55 7.98
N GLU A 20 19.31 -3.30 8.68
CA GLU A 20 18.17 -4.20 8.76
C GLU A 20 17.06 -3.70 7.83
N ILE A 21 16.67 -4.55 6.89
CA ILE A 21 15.62 -4.26 5.90
C ILE A 21 14.45 -5.22 6.16
N ARG A 22 13.30 -4.68 6.55
CA ARG A 22 12.06 -5.46 6.64
C ARG A 22 11.31 -5.34 5.32
N VAL A 23 10.98 -6.47 4.73
CA VAL A 23 10.25 -6.55 3.46
C VAL A 23 8.87 -7.18 3.65
N GLY A 24 7.90 -6.70 2.89
CA GLY A 24 6.55 -7.25 2.85
C GLY A 24 6.06 -7.37 1.40
N PRO A 25 4.95 -8.08 1.17
CA PRO A 25 4.35 -8.14 -0.15
C PRO A 25 3.79 -6.76 -0.54
N ALA A 26 3.83 -6.44 -1.84
CA ALA A 26 3.47 -5.11 -2.35
C ALA A 26 2.00 -4.75 -2.13
N ASP A 27 1.13 -5.75 -2.06
CA ASP A 27 -0.31 -5.62 -1.84
C ASP A 27 -0.66 -5.10 -0.44
N ALA A 28 0.12 -5.45 0.58
CA ALA A 28 -0.04 -4.97 1.95
C ALA A 28 0.27 -3.48 2.13
N TYR A 29 1.03 -2.89 1.19
CA TYR A 29 1.48 -1.49 1.25
C TYR A 29 0.89 -0.61 0.16
N LEU A 30 0.15 -1.16 -0.81
CA LEU A 30 -0.66 -0.37 -1.73
C LEU A 30 -2.02 -0.06 -1.07
N PRO A 31 -2.28 1.16 -0.58
CA PRO A 31 -3.66 1.57 -0.31
C PRO A 31 -4.45 1.43 -1.62
N GLU A 32 -5.67 0.90 -1.56
CA GLU A 32 -6.53 0.83 -2.74
C GLU A 32 -6.58 2.21 -3.40
N PRO A 33 -6.28 2.32 -4.72
CA PRO A 33 -6.39 3.60 -5.40
C PRO A 33 -7.80 4.11 -5.17
N PHE A 34 -7.91 5.34 -4.64
CA PHE A 34 -9.20 5.99 -4.39
C PHE A 34 -9.94 6.07 -5.72
N ARG A 35 -10.76 5.06 -6.02
CA ARG A 35 -11.73 5.14 -7.10
C ARG A 35 -12.79 6.07 -6.56
N PRO A 36 -12.93 7.31 -7.07
CA PRO A 36 -14.08 8.11 -6.71
C PRO A 36 -15.29 7.24 -7.03
N LYS A 37 -16.05 6.83 -6.01
CA LYS A 37 -17.26 6.03 -6.17
C LYS A 37 -18.10 6.78 -7.20
N ALA A 38 -18.19 6.25 -8.42
CA ALA A 38 -19.04 6.81 -9.43
C ALA A 38 -20.44 6.82 -8.81
N LYS A 39 -20.95 8.02 -8.51
CA LYS A 39 -22.31 8.18 -8.00
C LYS A 39 -23.20 7.56 -9.07
N LYS A 40 -23.82 6.40 -8.78
CA LYS A 40 -24.91 5.88 -9.61
C LYS A 40 -25.96 7.00 -9.66
N LYS A 41 -26.09 7.66 -10.81
CA LYS A 41 -27.31 8.38 -11.14
C LYS A 41 -28.38 7.29 -11.35
N ALA A 42 -29.16 7.01 -10.31
CA ALA A 42 -30.48 6.46 -10.53
C ALA A 42 -31.35 7.66 -10.92
N SER A 43 -31.66 7.79 -12.20
CA SER A 43 -32.79 8.59 -12.66
C SER A 43 -34.08 7.92 -12.19
N GLU A 44 -34.98 8.77 -11.73
CA GLU A 44 -36.31 8.55 -11.19
C GLU A 44 -37.32 8.04 -12.25
N GLU A 45 -38.41 7.44 -11.76
CA GLU A 45 -39.73 7.17 -12.37
C GLU A 45 -39.95 6.01 -13.37
N ALA A 46 -40.77 5.03 -12.95
CA ALA A 46 -42.18 4.83 -13.37
C ALA A 46 -42.60 3.35 -13.44
N ASP A 47 -43.67 3.03 -12.69
CA ASP A 47 -44.73 2.03 -12.91
C ASP A 47 -44.43 0.74 -13.72
N PHE A 48 -44.56 -0.42 -13.05
CA PHE A 48 -45.50 -1.52 -13.37
C PHE A 48 -45.59 -2.52 -12.21
#